data_AF-A0A484LP21-F1
#
_entry.id   AF-A0A484LP21-F1
#
_cell.length_a   1.000
_cell.length_b   1.000
_cell.length_c   1.000
_cell.angle_alpha   90.00
_cell.angle_beta   90.00
_cell.angle_gamma   90.00
#
_symmetry.space_group_name_H-M   'P 1'
#
loop_
_entity.id
_entity.type
_entity.pdbx_description
1 polymer ?
#
loop_
_entity_poly.entity_id
_entity_poly.type
_entity_poly.pdbx_seq_one_letter_code
_entity_poly.pdbx_strand_id
1 'polypeptide(L)'
;MKLKIHQTSHCNLFNSSPISPPARPNPAHISSPLQFQPEEAEKKTKIELRVCTNRACRRQGSLESLRVLSGIAPPHVAVAAAGCLGKCGAGPNLVVLPDAVLVKHCGTPARAAETMSFLCLGPDCGDTGNESRKCLDALVLRKGAEDEMGMGKFSEACHLLSQVKIFYPLIFLESI
;
A
#
# COMPACT_ATOMS: atom_id res chain seq x y z
N MET A 1 -2.01 11.73 60.33
CA MET A 1 -2.53 10.69 59.43
C MET A 1 -1.44 10.39 58.39
N LYS A 2 -0.62 9.36 58.63
CA LYS A 2 0.51 8.99 57.76
C LYS A 2 0.05 7.87 56.83
N LEU A 3 -0.18 8.18 55.55
CA LEU A 3 -0.46 7.19 54.52
C LEU A 3 0.86 6.48 54.14
N LYS A 4 0.92 5.18 54.39
CA LYS A 4 1.99 4.28 53.91
C LYS A 4 1.69 3.92 52.45
N ILE A 5 2.49 4.44 51.52
CA ILE A 5 2.51 4.00 50.13
C ILE A 5 3.67 3.01 50.01
N HIS A 6 3.33 1.76 49.73
CA HIS A 6 4.26 0.65 49.58
C HIS A 6 4.98 0.76 48.22
N GLN A 7 6.30 0.95 48.25
CA GLN A 7 7.21 0.78 47.11
C GLN A 7 7.64 -0.68 47.05
N THR A 8 7.39 -1.35 45.92
CA THR A 8 8.09 -2.56 45.46
C THR A 8 8.24 -2.41 43.95
N SER A 9 9.43 -2.09 43.41
CA SER A 9 10.66 -2.88 43.30
C SER A 9 10.66 -3.85 42.11
N HIS A 10 11.59 -3.53 41.20
CA HIS A 10 12.40 -4.39 40.34
C HIS A 10 11.85 -4.94 39.01
N CYS A 11 12.41 -4.34 37.96
CA CYS A 11 12.95 -4.93 36.73
C CYS A 11 12.82 -6.46 36.56
N ASN A 12 12.04 -6.85 35.56
CA ASN A 12 12.07 -8.22 35.04
C ASN A 12 13.32 -8.44 34.20
N LEU A 13 14.09 -9.42 34.65
CA LEU A 13 15.30 -9.93 34.05
C LEU A 13 15.03 -10.57 32.67
N PHE A 14 16.00 -10.36 31.80
CA PHE A 14 16.34 -11.14 30.62
C PHE A 14 16.09 -12.64 30.82
N ASN A 15 15.18 -13.22 30.03
CA ASN A 15 15.12 -14.66 29.85
C ASN A 15 16.01 -15.03 28.66
N SER A 16 17.19 -15.58 28.96
CA SER A 16 18.19 -16.03 28.00
C SER A 16 18.01 -17.54 27.79
N SER A 17 17.60 -17.96 26.60
CA SER A 17 17.70 -19.37 26.20
C SER A 17 18.98 -19.59 25.37
N PRO A 18 19.69 -20.71 25.57
CA PRO A 18 20.99 -20.96 24.95
C PRO A 18 20.90 -21.30 23.46
N ILE A 19 21.81 -20.67 22.71
CA ILE A 19 22.15 -20.94 21.32
C ILE A 19 22.89 -22.29 21.26
N SER A 20 22.36 -23.24 20.48
CA SER A 20 23.10 -24.45 20.08
C SER A 20 23.79 -24.21 18.72
N PRO A 21 25.04 -24.69 18.51
CA PRO A 21 25.76 -24.48 17.26
C PRO A 21 25.24 -25.38 16.12
N PRO A 22 25.45 -24.99 14.84
CA PRO A 22 24.99 -25.75 13.69
C PRO A 22 25.87 -26.98 13.40
N ALA A 23 25.23 -28.13 13.23
CA ALA A 23 25.85 -29.32 12.66
C ALA A 23 26.03 -29.15 11.15
N ARG A 24 27.22 -29.49 10.64
CA ARG A 24 27.64 -29.39 9.24
C ARG A 24 27.73 -30.81 8.67
N PRO A 25 27.05 -31.14 7.56
CA PRO A 25 27.44 -32.28 6.72
C PRO A 25 28.31 -31.84 5.53
N ASN A 26 29.36 -32.61 5.26
CA ASN A 26 30.35 -32.41 4.21
C ASN A 26 29.86 -32.88 2.81
N PRO A 27 30.56 -32.53 1.71
CA PRO A 27 30.07 -32.64 0.34
C PRO A 27 30.37 -34.00 -0.28
N ALA A 28 29.44 -34.48 -1.13
CA ALA A 28 29.75 -35.45 -2.16
C ALA A 28 28.84 -35.21 -3.37
N HIS A 29 29.50 -35.02 -4.51
CA HIS A 29 28.96 -35.03 -5.87
C HIS A 29 28.03 -36.21 -6.12
N ILE A 30 26.99 -36.02 -6.94
CA ILE A 30 26.74 -36.77 -8.18
C ILE A 30 25.55 -36.13 -8.93
N SER A 31 25.92 -35.47 -10.03
CA SER A 31 25.31 -35.40 -11.35
C SER A 31 23.82 -35.71 -11.53
N SER A 32 23.03 -34.68 -11.81
CA SER A 32 21.96 -34.71 -12.83
C SER A 32 21.67 -33.26 -13.28
N PRO A 33 21.70 -32.94 -14.58
CA PRO A 33 21.30 -31.63 -15.05
C PRO A 33 19.76 -31.59 -15.04
N LEU A 34 19.17 -31.15 -13.93
CA LEU A 34 17.81 -30.63 -14.00
C LEU A 34 17.89 -29.29 -14.71
N GLN A 35 17.70 -29.39 -16.03
CA GLN A 35 17.37 -28.28 -16.91
C GLN A 35 16.21 -27.50 -16.27
N PHE A 36 16.52 -26.38 -15.62
CA PHE A 36 15.50 -25.38 -15.34
C PHE A 36 15.41 -24.51 -16.59
N GLN A 37 14.42 -24.84 -17.41
CA GLN A 37 14.18 -24.11 -18.64
C GLN A 37 13.84 -22.65 -18.30
N PRO A 38 14.42 -21.68 -19.02
CA PRO A 38 14.03 -20.27 -18.93
C PRO A 38 12.70 -20.11 -19.66
N GLU A 39 11.60 -20.35 -18.95
CA GLU A 39 10.25 -20.09 -19.46
C GLU A 39 9.96 -18.59 -19.29
N GLU A 40 10.48 -17.80 -20.24
CA GLU A 40 9.90 -16.51 -20.60
C GLU A 40 8.42 -16.71 -20.94
N ALA A 41 7.56 -16.48 -19.97
CA ALA A 41 6.16 -16.16 -20.21
C ALA A 41 5.93 -14.82 -19.51
N GLU A 42 5.69 -13.80 -20.32
CA GLU A 42 5.39 -12.41 -19.97
C GLU A 42 4.13 -12.33 -19.08
N LYS A 43 4.28 -12.76 -17.82
CA LYS A 43 3.29 -12.60 -16.77
C LYS A 43 3.42 -11.15 -16.35
N LYS A 44 2.56 -10.28 -16.86
CA LYS A 44 2.38 -8.93 -16.31
C LYS A 44 2.20 -9.08 -14.80
N THR A 45 3.26 -8.86 -14.03
CA THR A 45 3.26 -9.13 -12.59
C THR A 45 2.30 -8.13 -11.98
N LYS A 46 1.13 -8.61 -11.55
CA LYS A 46 0.13 -7.77 -10.91
C LYS A 46 0.74 -7.18 -9.64
N ILE A 47 0.90 -5.87 -9.60
CA ILE A 47 1.43 -5.16 -8.43
C ILE A 47 0.35 -5.19 -7.36
N GLU A 48 0.68 -5.54 -6.13
CA GLU A 48 -0.25 -5.48 -5.00
C GLU A 48 0.24 -4.48 -3.95
N LEU A 49 -0.59 -3.48 -3.67
CA LEU A 49 -0.36 -2.47 -2.65
C LEU A 49 -1.21 -2.79 -1.42
N ARG A 50 -0.56 -3.06 -0.28
CA ARG A 50 -1.24 -3.35 0.98
C ARG A 50 -1.12 -2.21 1.98
N VAL A 51 -2.25 -1.71 2.47
CA VAL A 51 -2.34 -0.60 3.42
C VAL A 51 -2.50 -1.10 4.84
N CYS A 52 -1.60 -0.74 5.75
CA CYS A 52 -1.72 -1.09 7.16
C CYS A 52 -2.98 -0.46 7.79
N THR A 53 -3.89 -1.29 8.29
CA THR A 53 -5.13 -0.85 8.98
C THR A 53 -5.11 -1.16 10.47
N ASN A 54 -3.93 -1.42 11.06
CA ASN A 54 -3.80 -1.59 12.51
C ASN A 54 -4.09 -0.26 13.26
N ARG A 55 -4.42 -0.34 14.55
CA ARG A 55 -4.89 0.78 15.41
C ARG A 55 -4.06 2.05 15.30
N ALA A 56 -2.73 1.95 15.25
CA ALA A 56 -1.85 3.12 15.14
C ALA A 56 -1.97 3.83 13.78
N CYS A 57 -2.04 3.08 12.68
CA CYS A 57 -2.18 3.63 11.32
C CYS A 57 -3.58 4.18 11.09
N ARG A 58 -4.62 3.55 11.66
CA ARG A 58 -6.00 4.07 11.60
C ARG A 58 -6.14 5.46 12.23
N ARG A 59 -5.49 5.68 13.39
CA ARG A 59 -5.45 6.99 14.05
C ARG A 59 -4.74 8.06 13.23
N GLN A 60 -3.95 7.66 12.25
CA GLN A 60 -3.14 8.53 11.39
C GLN A 60 -3.68 8.57 9.96
N GLY A 61 -4.94 8.18 9.74
CA GLY A 61 -5.62 8.34 8.45
C GLY A 61 -5.57 7.14 7.50
N SER A 62 -5.12 5.95 7.92
CA SER A 62 -4.90 4.83 6.97
C SER A 62 -6.14 4.35 6.22
N LEU A 63 -7.34 4.56 6.77
CA LEU A 63 -8.59 4.24 6.08
C LEU A 63 -8.87 5.21 4.93
N GLU A 64 -8.55 6.48 5.10
CA GLU A 64 -8.66 7.49 4.04
C GLU A 64 -7.64 7.18 2.94
N SER A 65 -6.39 6.89 3.31
CA SER A 65 -5.36 6.48 2.36
C SER A 65 -5.78 5.24 1.57
N LEU A 66 -6.33 4.22 2.24
CA LEU A 66 -6.84 3.01 1.57
C LEU A 66 -7.92 3.35 0.55
N ARG A 67 -8.91 4.17 0.92
CA ARG A 67 -9.99 4.60 -0.02
C ARG A 67 -9.44 5.36 -1.21
N VAL A 68 -8.54 6.32 -0.96
CA VAL A 68 -7.89 7.11 -2.00
C VAL A 68 -7.15 6.21 -2.98
N LEU A 69 -6.28 5.34 -2.46
CA LEU A 69 -5.49 4.40 -3.27
C LEU A 69 -6.39 3.48 -4.08
N SER A 70 -7.44 2.93 -3.48
CA SER A 70 -8.43 2.09 -4.18
C SER A 70 -9.18 2.84 -5.28
N GLY A 71 -9.49 4.13 -5.07
CA GLY A 71 -10.20 4.95 -6.06
C GLY A 71 -9.36 5.41 -7.25
N ILE A 72 -8.03 5.43 -7.10
CA ILE A 72 -7.10 5.83 -8.18
C ILE A 72 -6.31 4.66 -8.78
N ALA A 73 -6.43 3.46 -8.21
CA ALA A 73 -5.67 2.31 -8.66
C ALA A 73 -6.02 1.94 -10.11
N PRO A 74 -5.03 1.83 -11.01
CA PRO A 74 -5.25 1.29 -12.35
C PRO A 74 -5.50 -0.23 -12.27
N PRO A 75 -6.08 -0.85 -13.32
CA PRO A 75 -6.49 -2.27 -13.30
C PRO A 75 -5.35 -3.27 -13.02
N HIS A 76 -4.10 -2.88 -13.26
CA HIS A 76 -2.91 -3.71 -13.01
C HIS A 76 -2.36 -3.59 -11.57
N VAL A 77 -2.89 -2.67 -10.75
CA VAL A 77 -2.52 -2.49 -9.34
C VAL A 77 -3.70 -2.93 -8.46
N ALA A 78 -3.50 -3.98 -7.66
CA ALA A 78 -4.45 -4.36 -6.63
C ALA A 78 -4.19 -3.55 -5.35
N VAL A 79 -5.23 -2.99 -4.72
CA VAL A 79 -5.12 -2.32 -3.43
C VAL A 79 -5.93 -3.08 -2.39
N ALA A 80 -5.30 -3.44 -1.27
CA ALA A 80 -5.92 -4.20 -0.20
C ALA A 80 -5.54 -3.68 1.20
N ALA A 81 -6.39 -3.97 2.19
CA ALA A 81 -6.03 -3.76 3.59
C ALA A 81 -5.06 -4.84 4.08
N ALA A 82 -4.17 -4.47 4.99
CA ALA A 82 -3.26 -5.38 5.68
C ALA A 82 -3.28 -5.17 7.20
N GLY A 83 -2.83 -6.20 7.91
CA GLY A 83 -2.53 -6.14 9.33
C GLY A 83 -1.34 -5.22 9.65
N CYS A 84 -0.76 -5.39 10.85
CA CYS A 84 0.37 -4.58 11.27
C CYS A 84 1.60 -4.85 10.39
N LEU A 85 2.10 -3.81 9.71
CA LEU A 85 3.37 -3.86 8.96
C LEU A 85 4.59 -3.48 9.82
N GLY A 86 4.39 -3.26 11.12
CA GLY A 86 5.42 -2.71 12.01
C GLY A 86 5.76 -1.24 11.71
N LYS A 87 6.85 -0.73 12.30
CA LYS A 87 7.33 0.66 12.12
C LYS A 87 6.27 1.72 12.39
N CYS A 88 5.40 1.48 13.37
CA CYS A 88 4.42 2.44 13.85
C CYS A 88 5.13 3.69 14.40
N GLY A 89 4.63 4.88 14.08
CA GLY A 89 5.20 6.16 14.54
C GLY A 89 5.39 7.20 13.44
N ALA A 90 5.24 6.82 12.16
CA ALA A 90 5.45 7.71 11.02
C ALA A 90 4.25 7.80 10.06
N GLY A 91 3.02 7.52 10.50
CA GLY A 91 1.82 7.53 9.63
C GLY A 91 1.58 6.19 8.92
N PRO A 92 0.47 6.05 8.17
CA PRO A 92 0.09 4.81 7.51
C PRO A 92 1.24 4.23 6.69
N ASN A 93 1.53 2.96 6.97
CA ASN A 93 2.54 2.20 6.27
C ASN A 93 1.87 1.37 5.16
N LEU A 94 2.53 1.31 4.01
CA LEU A 94 2.13 0.53 2.86
C LEU A 94 3.23 -0.46 2.52
N VAL A 95 2.89 -1.61 1.96
CA VAL A 95 3.86 -2.49 1.31
C VAL A 95 3.46 -2.75 -0.14
N VAL A 96 4.43 -2.65 -1.03
CA VAL A 96 4.30 -2.97 -2.45
C VAL A 96 4.82 -4.38 -2.66
N LEU A 97 4.01 -5.25 -3.24
CA LEU A 97 4.36 -6.61 -3.61
C LEU A 97 4.44 -6.74 -5.13
N PRO A 98 5.32 -7.61 -5.67
CA PRO A 98 6.10 -8.63 -4.96
C PRO A 98 7.38 -8.12 -4.28
N ASP A 99 7.85 -6.90 -4.60
CA ASP A 99 9.18 -6.40 -4.19
C ASP A 99 9.35 -6.11 -2.69
N ALA A 100 8.28 -6.26 -1.90
CA ALA A 100 8.23 -6.02 -0.46
C ALA A 100 8.74 -4.62 -0.05
N VAL A 101 8.52 -3.61 -0.90
CA VAL A 101 8.95 -2.23 -0.64
C VAL A 101 8.00 -1.58 0.37
N LEU A 102 8.54 -1.13 1.50
CA LEU A 102 7.77 -0.46 2.56
C LEU A 102 7.75 1.05 2.35
N VAL A 103 6.57 1.61 2.11
CA VAL A 103 6.33 3.06 2.07
C VAL A 103 5.76 3.52 3.42
N LYS A 104 6.28 4.61 3.97
CA LYS A 104 5.80 5.20 5.23
C LYS A 104 5.19 6.57 4.97
N HIS A 105 4.51 7.10 5.98
CA HIS A 105 3.99 8.48 5.96
C HIS A 105 2.91 8.74 4.91
N CYS A 106 2.15 7.71 4.54
CA CYS A 106 1.04 7.84 3.60
C CYS A 106 -0.25 8.28 4.31
N GLY A 107 -0.19 9.33 5.14
CA GLY A 107 -1.31 9.76 6.00
C GLY A 107 -2.32 10.68 5.33
N THR A 108 -1.95 11.27 4.19
CA THR A 108 -2.76 12.24 3.48
C THR A 108 -3.16 11.73 2.10
N PRO A 109 -4.29 12.18 1.55
CA PRO A 109 -4.69 11.87 0.18
C PRO A 109 -3.63 12.23 -0.86
N ALA A 110 -2.98 13.39 -0.69
CA ALA A 110 -1.91 13.84 -1.60
C ALA A 110 -0.73 12.86 -1.61
N ARG A 111 -0.26 12.43 -0.43
CA ARG A 111 0.86 11.49 -0.36
C ARG A 111 0.51 10.09 -0.88
N ALA A 112 -0.74 9.68 -0.70
CA ALA A 112 -1.28 8.46 -1.28
C ALA A 112 -1.30 8.51 -2.82
N ALA A 113 -1.76 9.63 -3.39
CA ALA A 113 -1.75 9.86 -4.82
C ALA A 113 -0.32 9.87 -5.38
N GLU A 114 0.61 10.60 -4.77
CA GLU A 114 2.02 10.59 -5.13
C GLU A 114 2.60 9.18 -5.15
N THR A 115 2.33 8.39 -4.09
CA THR A 115 2.81 7.00 -4.00
C THR A 115 2.29 6.16 -5.17
N MET A 116 1.02 6.30 -5.54
CA MET A 116 0.46 5.59 -6.70
C MET A 116 1.12 6.03 -8.01
N SER A 117 1.35 7.33 -8.20
CA SER A 117 2.05 7.85 -9.39
C SER A 117 3.42 7.22 -9.55
N PHE A 118 4.22 7.19 -8.47
CA PHE A 118 5.55 6.57 -8.48
C PHE A 118 5.50 5.08 -8.85
N LEU A 119 4.49 4.36 -8.35
CA LEU A 119 4.36 2.92 -8.63
C LEU A 119 3.92 2.61 -10.06
N CYS A 120 3.08 3.46 -10.65
CA CYS A 120 2.54 3.22 -11.98
C CYS A 120 3.47 3.67 -13.10
N LEU A 121 4.32 4.68 -12.84
CA LEU A 121 5.10 5.34 -13.89
C LEU A 121 6.60 5.03 -13.85
N GLY A 122 7.10 4.43 -12.76
CA GLY A 122 8.52 4.12 -12.59
C GLY A 122 9.40 5.37 -12.42
N PRO A 123 10.72 5.19 -12.17
CA PRO A 123 11.66 6.31 -11.99
C PRO A 123 12.03 7.06 -13.29
N ASP A 124 11.65 6.55 -14.46
CA ASP A 124 12.12 7.03 -15.78
C ASP A 124 11.19 8.03 -16.49
N CYS A 125 10.07 8.43 -15.89
CA CYS A 125 9.19 9.44 -16.46
C CYS A 125 9.45 10.84 -15.87
N GLY A 126 9.93 11.77 -16.69
CA GLY A 126 9.98 13.18 -16.33
C GLY A 126 8.55 13.72 -16.08
N ASP A 127 8.38 14.44 -14.96
CA ASP A 127 7.16 15.13 -14.49
C ASP A 127 6.18 14.35 -13.58
N THR A 128 6.70 13.68 -12.54
CA THR A 128 5.89 13.06 -11.47
C THR A 128 4.94 14.03 -10.74
N GLY A 129 5.26 15.33 -10.75
CA GLY A 129 4.47 16.37 -10.08
C GLY A 129 3.13 16.63 -10.78
N ASN A 130 3.15 16.75 -12.11
CA ASN A 130 1.94 16.93 -12.92
C ASN A 130 0.99 15.73 -12.83
N GLU A 131 1.53 14.51 -12.92
CA GLU A 131 0.72 13.29 -12.85
C GLU A 131 0.07 13.13 -11.47
N SER A 132 0.79 13.44 -10.37
CA SER A 132 0.22 13.42 -9.03
C SER A 132 -0.91 14.46 -8.84
N ARG A 133 -0.81 15.62 -9.51
CA ARG A 133 -1.88 16.64 -9.55
C ARG A 133 -3.12 16.10 -10.27
N LYS A 134 -2.94 15.48 -11.44
CA LYS A 134 -4.02 14.82 -12.20
C LYS A 134 -4.70 13.71 -11.38
N CYS A 135 -3.93 12.93 -10.62
CA CYS A 135 -4.47 11.94 -9.69
C CYS A 135 -5.41 12.57 -8.66
N LEU A 136 -5.00 13.72 -8.11
CA LEU A 136 -5.76 14.44 -7.10
C LEU A 136 -7.03 15.08 -7.68
N ASP A 137 -6.94 15.69 -8.87
CA ASP A 137 -8.09 16.27 -9.56
C ASP A 137 -9.14 15.19 -9.88
N ALA A 138 -8.68 14.01 -10.32
CA ALA A 138 -9.54 12.86 -10.55
C ALA A 138 -10.24 12.36 -9.27
N LEU A 139 -9.61 12.47 -8.10
CA LEU A 139 -10.24 12.17 -6.81
C LEU A 139 -11.33 13.18 -6.44
N VAL A 140 -11.07 14.47 -6.65
CA VAL A 140 -12.05 15.53 -6.39
C VAL A 140 -13.30 15.31 -7.24
N LEU A 141 -13.12 15.02 -8.53
CA LEU A 141 -14.22 14.73 -9.45
C LEU A 141 -15.02 13.48 -9.04
N ARG A 142 -14.35 12.38 -8.67
CA ARG A 142 -15.01 11.16 -8.19
C ARG A 142 -15.82 11.40 -6.91
N LYS A 143 -15.24 12.12 -5.94
CA LYS A 143 -15.93 12.46 -4.69
C LYS A 143 -17.17 13.32 -4.96
N GLY A 144 -17.05 14.33 -5.81
CA GLY A 144 -18.21 15.12 -6.23
C GLY A 144 -19.29 14.26 -6.88
N ALA A 145 -18.91 13.28 -7.71
CA ALA A 145 -19.86 12.36 -8.31
C ALA A 145 -20.57 11.48 -7.26
N GLU A 146 -19.85 10.96 -6.27
CA GLU A 146 -20.43 10.19 -5.16
C GLU A 146 -21.42 11.04 -4.34
N ASP A 147 -21.09 12.31 -4.08
CA ASP A 147 -21.95 13.25 -3.35
C ASP A 147 -23.26 13.52 -4.16
N GLU A 148 -23.17 13.82 -5.45
CA GLU A 148 -24.34 14.05 -6.31
C GLU A 148 -25.18 12.77 -6.50
N MET A 149 -24.56 11.59 -6.56
CA MET A 149 -25.28 10.30 -6.55
C MET A 149 -26.07 10.12 -5.25
N GLY A 150 -25.50 10.50 -4.11
CA GLY A 150 -26.19 10.50 -2.82
C GLY A 150 -27.40 11.44 -2.78
N MET A 151 -27.39 12.49 -3.60
CA MET A 151 -28.50 13.44 -3.77
C MET A 151 -29.50 13.02 -4.86
N GLY A 152 -29.30 11.90 -5.56
CA GLY A 152 -30.16 11.42 -6.64
C GLY A 152 -29.97 12.15 -7.98
N LYS A 153 -28.91 12.95 -8.11
CA LYS A 153 -28.59 13.75 -9.30
C LYS A 153 -27.63 13.00 -10.23
N PHE A 154 -28.18 12.01 -10.94
CA PHE A 154 -27.40 11.11 -11.77
C PHE A 154 -26.74 11.79 -12.99
N SER A 155 -27.36 12.84 -13.52
CA SER A 155 -26.84 13.57 -14.69
C SER A 155 -25.53 14.29 -14.37
N GLU A 156 -25.51 15.05 -13.27
CA GLU A 156 -24.31 15.75 -12.79
C GLU A 156 -23.20 14.76 -12.41
N ALA A 157 -23.54 13.66 -11.73
CA ALA A 157 -22.58 12.61 -11.40
C ALA A 157 -21.92 12.01 -12.65
N CYS A 158 -22.70 11.66 -13.67
CA CYS A 158 -22.19 11.17 -14.95
C CYS A 158 -21.28 12.19 -15.64
N HIS A 159 -21.60 13.48 -15.56
CA HIS A 159 -20.78 14.55 -16.12
C HIS A 159 -19.42 14.66 -15.42
N LEU A 160 -19.40 14.61 -14.08
CA LEU A 160 -18.17 14.61 -13.29
C LEU A 160 -17.30 13.39 -13.60
N LEU A 161 -17.90 12.19 -13.67
CA LEU A 161 -17.18 10.96 -14.01
C LEU A 161 -16.64 10.94 -15.45
N SER A 162 -17.30 11.62 -16.38
CA SER A 162 -16.83 11.74 -17.77
C SER A 162 -15.55 12.58 -17.85
N GLN A 163 -15.39 13.59 -16.98
CA GLN A 163 -14.17 14.39 -16.91
C GLN A 163 -12.98 13.59 -16.36
N VAL A 164 -13.22 12.59 -15.51
CA VAL A 164 -12.17 11.71 -14.95
C VAL A 164 -11.50 10.85 -16.03
N LYS A 165 -12.25 10.44 -17.07
CA LYS A 165 -11.73 9.61 -18.18
C LYS A 165 -10.54 10.24 -18.90
N ILE A 166 -10.42 11.57 -18.88
CA ILE A 166 -9.35 12.32 -19.54
C ILE A 166 -7.99 12.07 -18.86
N PHE A 167 -7.98 11.76 -17.57
CA PHE A 167 -6.74 11.58 -16.79
C PHE A 167 -6.26 10.12 -16.75
N TYR A 168 -7.15 9.16 -16.97
CA TYR A 168 -6.82 7.73 -16.98
C TYR A 168 -7.63 6.98 -18.05
N PRO A 169 -7.17 6.95 -19.32
CA PRO A 169 -7.89 6.25 -20.39
C PRO A 169 -8.03 4.73 -20.13
N LEU A 170 -7.25 4.15 -19.21
CA LEU A 170 -7.22 2.70 -18.96
C LEU A 170 -8.17 2.20 -17.86
N ILE A 171 -8.80 3.08 -17.06
CA ILE A 171 -9.67 2.63 -15.96
C ILE A 171 -11.07 2.23 -16.47
N PHE A 172 -11.48 2.68 -17.67
CA PHE A 172 -12.85 2.49 -18.17
C PHE A 172 -12.99 1.46 -19.32
N LEU A 173 -11.90 0.86 -19.79
CA LEU A 173 -11.94 -0.06 -20.94
C LEU A 173 -12.43 -1.49 -20.60
N GLU A 174 -12.64 -1.83 -19.32
CA GLU A 174 -13.10 -3.17 -18.91
C GLU A 174 -14.41 -3.16 -18.09
N SER A 175 -15.22 -2.10 -18.13
CA SER A 175 -16.49 -2.05 -17.36
C SER A 175 -17.68 -1.43 -18.10
N ILE A 176 -17.74 -1.60 -19.42
CA ILE A 176 -19.02 -1.56 -20.17
C ILE A 176 -19.26 -2.94 -20.77
#